data_AF-A0A7X9AM06-F1
#
_entry.id   AF-A0A7X9AM06-F1
#
_cell.length_a   1.000
_cell.length_b   1.000
_cell.length_c   1.000
_cell.angle_alpha   90.00
_cell.angle_beta   90.00
_cell.angle_gamma   90.00
#
_symmetry.space_group_name_H-M   'P 1'
#
loop_
_entity.id
_entity.type
_entity.pdbx_description
1 polymer ?
#
loop_
_entity_poly.entity_id
_entity_poly.type
_entity_poly.pdbx_seq_one_letter_code
_entity_poly.pdbx_strand_id
1 'polypeptide(L)'
;MSDNVPPSEAAPEQGVPGNIDADNIPGGSLDGGGTPDGSDLQEPGGNGSKPDHVLLQSASIDLDNDGINEQIEVVRIDMMQNETGAATLVEGRLLISGGGAERQVVFCTKENDPSELLNRIEFEDLDGDGATDIFIVIPGYGASFNYSNYFIYSYIKDISHSFSSDNTLADFINSFEFSYTRGGSLLTVTNQTYGFSADILIEEAEEQEAPEEIMRQYAYGTWIDPVSVDISEDSRLALVKNRSAAEIKLPLPVFGMATVNMIAEIDLFYRIDSNFEPVLKRCEIIDFAGGDKIKAGSFEVETGGT
;
A
#
# COMPACT_ATOMS: atom_id res chain seq x y z
N MET A 1 44.12 -44.89 -11.66
CA MET A 1 45.00 -44.67 -12.83
C MET A 1 44.41 -43.54 -13.66
N SER A 2 44.93 -42.32 -13.60
CA SER A 2 46.00 -41.86 -12.70
C SER A 2 45.81 -40.41 -12.30
N ASP A 3 46.31 -40.15 -11.10
CA ASP A 3 46.56 -38.90 -10.42
C ASP A 3 47.42 -37.92 -11.25
N ASN A 4 47.33 -36.61 -10.97
CA ASN A 4 48.50 -35.74 -10.83
C ASN A 4 48.17 -34.34 -10.25
N VAL A 5 48.81 -34.01 -9.12
CA VAL A 5 48.81 -32.76 -8.33
C VAL A 5 50.06 -32.81 -7.40
N PRO A 6 50.74 -31.71 -6.94
CA PRO A 6 50.81 -30.31 -7.38
C PRO A 6 52.14 -30.09 -8.16
N PRO A 7 53.23 -29.35 -7.79
CA PRO A 7 53.53 -28.35 -6.72
C PRO A 7 52.89 -26.95 -6.96
N SER A 8 52.95 -25.90 -6.11
CA SER A 8 53.67 -25.54 -4.85
C SER A 8 55.05 -24.85 -4.94
N GLU A 9 55.08 -23.51 -4.76
CA GLU A 9 56.15 -22.64 -4.19
C GLU A 9 55.62 -21.17 -4.19
N ALA A 10 56.02 -20.20 -3.35
CA ALA A 10 56.50 -20.16 -1.95
C ALA A 10 56.47 -18.69 -1.43
N ALA A 11 56.56 -18.47 -0.10
CA ALA A 11 56.80 -17.17 0.54
C ALA A 11 57.93 -17.30 1.61
N PRO A 12 58.83 -16.32 1.76
CA PRO A 12 58.79 -15.30 2.84
C PRO A 12 59.22 -13.90 2.31
N GLU A 13 59.56 -12.81 3.04
CA GLU A 13 59.83 -12.45 4.46
C GLU A 13 59.01 -11.17 4.84
N GLN A 14 58.64 -10.87 6.09
CA GLN A 14 59.40 -10.45 7.30
C GLN A 14 60.15 -9.10 7.20
N GLY A 15 59.85 -8.15 8.11
CA GLY A 15 60.49 -6.83 8.22
C GLY A 15 59.81 -5.89 9.24
N VAL A 16 60.48 -5.61 10.37
CA VAL A 16 59.97 -4.92 11.59
C VAL A 16 61.20 -4.37 12.38
N PRO A 17 61.15 -3.30 13.23
CA PRO A 17 60.22 -2.17 13.39
C PRO A 17 60.93 -0.79 13.15
N GLY A 18 60.29 0.34 13.50
CA GLY A 18 60.93 1.67 13.54
C GLY A 18 60.32 2.66 14.55
N ASN A 19 61.02 2.87 15.67
CA ASN A 19 60.91 3.89 16.73
C ASN A 19 59.55 4.42 17.27
N ILE A 20 59.50 4.42 18.61
CA ILE A 20 58.71 5.31 19.46
C ILE A 20 59.51 6.61 19.63
N ASP A 21 58.86 7.76 19.74
CA ASP A 21 59.36 8.88 20.55
C ASP A 21 58.19 9.60 21.23
N ALA A 22 58.44 10.13 22.42
CA ALA A 22 57.47 10.82 23.27
C ALA A 22 58.00 12.22 23.65
N ASP A 23 57.31 12.89 24.57
CA ASP A 23 57.71 14.11 25.25
C ASP A 23 57.90 15.38 24.40
N ASN A 24 56.89 16.25 24.43
CA ASN A 24 57.10 17.58 25.03
C ASN A 24 55.79 18.24 25.50
N ILE A 25 55.72 18.59 26.78
CA ILE A 25 54.74 19.52 27.35
C ILE A 25 55.47 20.52 28.26
N PRO A 26 55.41 21.82 27.91
CA PRO A 26 55.26 22.88 28.91
C PRO A 26 54.21 23.93 28.47
N GLY A 27 53.53 24.67 29.36
CA GLY A 27 53.51 24.63 30.82
C GLY A 27 53.19 26.00 31.45
N GLY A 28 51.97 26.19 31.97
CA GLY A 28 51.51 27.43 32.64
C GLY A 28 51.01 28.55 31.70
N SER A 29 50.34 29.63 32.17
CA SER A 29 49.85 29.94 33.52
C SER A 29 48.82 31.10 33.54
N LEU A 30 47.71 30.91 34.27
CA LEU A 30 46.82 31.87 34.98
C LEU A 30 46.29 33.20 34.34
N ASP A 31 45.00 33.43 34.64
CA ASP A 31 44.25 34.67 34.90
C ASP A 31 44.08 35.78 33.82
N GLY A 32 42.80 36.14 33.59
CA GLY A 32 42.38 37.30 32.81
C GLY A 32 40.88 37.24 32.44
N GLY A 33 40.00 37.80 33.28
CA GLY A 33 38.55 37.70 33.09
C GLY A 33 37.93 38.75 32.16
N GLY A 34 36.89 38.37 31.43
CA GLY A 34 36.06 39.30 30.63
C GLY A 34 35.08 38.58 29.68
N THR A 35 33.81 38.49 30.07
CA THR A 35 32.71 38.10 29.17
C THR A 35 32.42 39.22 28.16
N PRO A 36 32.09 38.87 26.91
CA PRO A 36 30.69 39.02 26.50
C PRO A 36 30.14 37.83 25.68
N ASP A 37 28.85 37.94 25.36
CA ASP A 37 27.96 37.03 24.62
C ASP A 37 28.57 36.11 23.53
N GLY A 38 27.96 34.92 23.38
CA GLY A 38 28.05 34.11 22.16
C GLY A 38 28.63 32.70 22.34
N SER A 39 27.82 31.77 22.84
CA SER A 39 27.90 30.35 22.45
C SER A 39 26.52 29.93 21.96
N ASP A 40 26.28 29.71 20.67
CA ASP A 40 26.97 28.70 19.84
C ASP A 40 27.15 27.39 20.61
N LEU A 41 26.01 26.73 20.87
CA LEU A 41 25.99 25.29 21.07
C LEU A 41 26.37 24.64 19.74
N GLN A 42 27.67 24.53 19.53
CA GLN A 42 28.29 23.94 18.35
C GLN A 42 27.90 22.46 18.26
N GLU A 43 26.97 22.13 17.35
CA GLU A 43 26.55 20.76 17.13
C GLU A 43 27.77 19.87 16.78
N PRO A 44 27.94 18.70 17.41
CA PRO A 44 29.02 17.79 17.06
C PRO A 44 28.81 17.29 15.63
N GLY A 45 29.74 17.63 14.73
CA GLY A 45 29.54 17.54 13.29
C GLY A 45 29.20 16.14 12.76
N GLY A 46 27.91 15.88 12.57
CA GLY A 46 27.40 14.74 11.83
C GLY A 46 27.59 14.93 10.32
N ASN A 47 28.80 14.68 9.81
CA ASN A 47 29.10 14.78 8.38
C ASN A 47 28.57 13.57 7.58
N GLY A 48 27.26 13.38 7.63
CA GLY A 48 26.50 12.48 6.77
C GLY A 48 25.33 13.27 6.19
N SER A 49 25.32 13.47 4.88
CA SER A 49 24.20 14.12 4.19
C SER A 49 22.92 13.33 4.48
N LYS A 50 21.98 13.92 5.23
CA LYS A 50 20.61 13.39 5.25
C LYS A 50 20.14 13.30 3.79
N PRO A 51 19.55 12.18 3.33
CA PRO A 51 18.92 12.15 2.03
C PRO A 51 17.85 13.25 2.02
N ASP A 52 17.91 14.14 1.04
CA ASP A 52 17.07 15.34 0.99
C ASP A 52 15.64 14.90 0.62
N HIS A 53 14.80 14.77 1.65
CA HIS A 53 13.49 14.12 1.57
C HIS A 53 12.38 15.09 1.94
N VAL A 54 11.25 14.96 1.26
CA VAL A 54 10.07 15.79 1.51
C VAL A 54 9.15 15.03 2.46
N LEU A 55 8.95 15.57 3.66
CA LEU A 55 7.94 15.06 4.61
C LEU A 55 6.55 15.27 4.00
N LEU A 56 5.79 14.18 3.86
CA LEU A 56 4.41 14.18 3.36
C LEU A 56 3.42 14.26 4.51
N GLN A 57 3.63 13.44 5.54
CA GLN A 57 2.83 13.41 6.76
C GLN A 57 3.67 12.87 7.94
N SER A 58 3.34 13.27 9.16
CA SER A 58 3.87 12.65 10.37
C SER A 58 2.77 12.36 11.39
N ALA A 59 3.05 11.41 12.29
CA ALA A 59 2.18 11.03 13.39
C ALA A 59 3.01 10.63 14.61
N SER A 60 2.38 10.55 15.78
CA SER A 60 2.97 9.98 16.99
C SER A 60 1.98 9.00 17.59
N ILE A 61 2.29 7.70 17.53
CA ILE A 61 1.38 6.58 17.81
C ILE A 61 2.15 5.52 18.59
N ASP A 62 1.52 4.95 19.61
CA ASP A 62 2.00 3.76 20.32
C ASP A 62 1.76 2.53 19.43
N LEU A 63 2.83 2.00 18.81
CA LEU A 63 2.71 0.94 17.78
C LEU A 63 2.77 -0.47 18.36
N ASP A 64 3.53 -0.70 19.43
CA ASP A 64 3.63 -2.01 20.09
C ASP A 64 2.86 -2.13 21.43
N ASN A 65 2.11 -1.09 21.81
CA ASN A 65 1.23 -1.05 22.98
C ASN A 65 2.00 -1.16 24.33
N ASP A 66 3.24 -0.65 24.36
CA ASP A 66 4.07 -0.58 25.59
C ASP A 66 3.75 0.65 26.47
N GLY A 67 3.05 1.65 25.91
CA GLY A 67 2.70 2.92 26.56
C GLY A 67 3.58 4.11 26.15
N ILE A 68 4.50 3.93 25.20
CA ILE A 68 5.35 4.97 24.59
C ILE A 68 4.95 5.12 23.12
N ASN A 69 4.89 6.36 22.62
CA ASN A 69 4.61 6.60 21.20
C ASN A 69 5.88 6.57 20.34
N GLU A 70 5.85 5.85 19.23
CA GLU A 70 6.75 6.05 18.10
C GLU A 70 6.42 7.36 17.38
N GLN A 71 7.46 8.06 16.95
CA GLN A 71 7.40 9.13 15.96
C GLN A 71 7.49 8.51 14.56
N ILE A 72 6.45 8.73 13.77
CA ILE A 72 6.26 8.17 12.42
C ILE A 72 6.34 9.32 11.41
N GLU A 73 7.11 9.13 10.34
CA GLU A 73 7.25 10.09 9.24
C GLU A 73 7.08 9.37 7.90
N VAL A 74 6.11 9.81 7.10
CA VAL A 74 5.90 9.37 5.72
C VAL A 74 6.60 10.37 4.81
N VAL A 75 7.62 9.93 4.08
CA VAL A 75 8.51 10.81 3.31
C VAL A 75 8.61 10.40 1.85
N ARG A 76 8.85 11.39 0.98
CA ARG A 76 9.22 11.23 -0.43
C ARG A 76 10.74 11.37 -0.59
N ILE A 77 11.35 10.46 -1.34
CA ILE A 77 12.75 10.56 -1.79
C ILE A 77 12.79 10.55 -3.33
N ASP A 78 13.44 11.55 -3.93
CA ASP A 78 13.69 11.63 -5.37
C ASP A 78 14.98 10.86 -5.69
N MET A 79 14.85 9.70 -6.34
CA MET A 79 15.94 8.74 -6.53
C MET A 79 16.70 8.93 -7.85
N MET A 80 16.03 9.41 -8.90
CA MET A 80 16.62 9.77 -10.19
C MET A 80 15.92 10.99 -10.79
N GLN A 81 16.64 11.80 -11.57
CA GLN A 81 16.11 12.98 -12.25
C GLN A 81 16.46 12.97 -13.75
N ASN A 82 15.60 13.57 -14.57
CA ASN A 82 15.85 13.78 -16.00
C ASN A 82 16.71 15.04 -16.27
N GLU A 83 17.00 15.30 -17.55
CA GLU A 83 17.76 16.48 -18.01
C GLU A 83 17.13 17.84 -17.65
N THR A 84 15.84 17.87 -17.27
CA THR A 84 15.16 19.09 -16.78
C THR A 84 15.09 19.17 -15.25
N GLY A 85 15.74 18.27 -14.52
CA GLY A 85 15.74 18.22 -13.05
C GLY A 85 14.45 17.68 -12.42
N ALA A 86 13.51 17.16 -13.20
CA ALA A 86 12.29 16.54 -12.69
C ALA A 86 12.56 15.06 -12.37
N ALA A 87 12.03 14.57 -11.26
CA ALA A 87 12.25 13.20 -10.82
C ALA A 87 11.61 12.18 -11.79
N THR A 88 12.41 11.19 -12.21
CA THR A 88 11.97 10.06 -13.04
C THR A 88 11.72 8.80 -12.23
N LEU A 89 12.35 8.69 -11.05
CA LEU A 89 12.15 7.62 -10.08
C LEU A 89 11.97 8.25 -8.70
N VAL A 90 10.88 7.93 -8.02
CA VAL A 90 10.55 8.42 -6.67
C VAL A 90 10.18 7.25 -5.75
N GLU A 91 10.55 7.36 -4.48
CA GLU A 91 10.19 6.39 -3.44
C GLU A 91 9.37 7.04 -2.34
N GLY A 92 8.31 6.34 -1.92
CA GLY A 92 7.59 6.58 -0.69
C GLY A 92 8.20 5.72 0.41
N ARG A 93 8.72 6.35 1.46
CA ARG A 93 9.29 5.65 2.62
C ARG A 93 8.55 6.01 3.91
N LEU A 94 8.39 5.00 4.74
CA LEU A 94 7.91 5.09 6.12
C LEU A 94 9.15 5.07 7.02
N LEU A 95 9.37 6.13 7.78
CA LEU A 95 10.40 6.22 8.82
C LEU A 95 9.72 6.11 10.18
N ILE A 96 10.28 5.31 11.08
CA ILE A 96 9.77 5.13 12.44
C ILE A 96 10.93 5.27 13.41
N SER A 97 10.75 6.06 14.47
CA SER A 97 11.74 6.29 15.53
C SER A 97 11.04 6.38 16.88
N GLY A 98 11.60 5.77 17.92
CA GLY A 98 10.83 5.31 19.09
C GLY A 98 11.22 3.86 19.38
N GLY A 99 10.54 3.21 20.33
CA GLY A 99 10.70 1.78 20.70
C GLY A 99 12.11 1.27 21.08
N GLY A 100 13.16 2.10 20.94
CA GLY A 100 14.56 1.67 20.98
C GLY A 100 15.16 1.24 19.63
N ALA A 101 14.42 1.34 18.51
CA ALA A 101 14.93 1.01 17.17
C ALA A 101 14.37 1.94 16.08
N GLU A 102 15.26 2.59 15.32
CA GLU A 102 14.90 3.28 14.08
C GLU A 102 14.60 2.25 12.98
N ARG A 103 13.50 2.43 12.25
CA ARG A 103 13.11 1.59 11.11
C ARG A 103 12.83 2.43 9.88
N GLN A 104 13.11 1.88 8.70
CA GLN A 104 12.82 2.49 7.41
C GLN A 104 12.29 1.44 6.43
N VAL A 105 11.07 1.62 5.95
CA VAL A 105 10.40 0.71 5.02
C VAL A 105 10.00 1.46 3.74
N VAL A 106 10.20 0.87 2.56
CA VAL A 106 9.72 1.43 1.29
C VAL A 106 8.30 0.91 1.08
N PHE A 107 7.31 1.80 1.01
CA PHE A 107 5.91 1.43 0.80
C PHE A 107 5.48 1.52 -0.68
N CYS A 108 6.15 2.36 -1.47
CA CYS A 108 6.01 2.36 -2.92
C CYS A 108 7.25 2.92 -3.64
N THR A 109 7.44 2.49 -4.88
CA THR A 109 8.38 3.09 -5.84
C THR A 109 7.62 3.40 -7.12
N LYS A 110 7.84 4.57 -7.73
CA LYS A 110 7.15 4.98 -8.97
C LYS A 110 8.12 5.51 -10.01
N GLU A 111 7.89 5.11 -11.26
CA GLU A 111 8.64 5.56 -12.44
C GLU A 111 7.79 6.49 -13.30
N ASN A 112 8.21 7.74 -13.46
CA ASN A 112 7.59 8.77 -14.32
C ASN A 112 6.08 9.05 -14.08
N ASP A 113 5.51 8.53 -12.99
CA ASP A 113 4.12 8.69 -12.59
C ASP A 113 3.90 10.08 -11.95
N PRO A 114 2.94 10.89 -12.44
CA PRO A 114 2.65 12.20 -11.87
C PRO A 114 1.81 12.15 -10.56
N SER A 115 1.39 10.98 -10.08
CA SER A 115 0.59 10.86 -8.86
C SER A 115 1.42 11.02 -7.59
N GLU A 116 0.78 11.59 -6.56
CA GLU A 116 1.34 11.73 -5.21
C GLU A 116 1.68 10.35 -4.61
N LEU A 117 2.52 10.31 -3.56
CA LEU A 117 2.90 9.03 -2.95
C LEU A 117 1.92 8.61 -1.84
N LEU A 118 1.23 9.56 -1.23
CA LEU A 118 0.36 9.36 -0.08
C LEU A 118 -0.99 10.03 -0.34
N ASN A 119 -2.08 9.26 -0.35
CA ASN A 119 -3.44 9.78 -0.31
C ASN A 119 -3.94 9.83 1.15
N ARG A 120 -3.65 8.76 1.91
CA ARG A 120 -4.03 8.64 3.32
C ARG A 120 -3.11 7.68 4.06
N ILE A 121 -2.94 7.91 5.36
CA ILE A 121 -2.43 6.93 6.34
C ILE A 121 -3.45 6.81 7.49
N GLU A 122 -3.74 5.58 7.90
CA GLU A 122 -4.62 5.23 9.01
C GLU A 122 -3.89 4.24 9.95
N PHE A 123 -4.32 4.18 11.21
CA PHE A 123 -3.68 3.41 12.28
C PHE A 123 -4.74 2.58 13.01
N GLU A 124 -4.55 1.26 13.11
CA GLU A 124 -5.52 0.30 13.68
C GLU A 124 -4.87 -1.08 13.89
N ASP A 125 -5.38 -1.87 14.83
CA ASP A 125 -5.12 -3.31 14.94
C ASP A 125 -5.76 -4.07 13.76
N LEU A 126 -4.96 -4.53 12.79
CA LEU A 126 -5.47 -5.10 11.53
C LEU A 126 -5.68 -6.62 11.57
N ASP A 127 -4.90 -7.35 12.38
CA ASP A 127 -5.00 -8.82 12.50
C ASP A 127 -5.49 -9.35 13.86
N GLY A 128 -5.61 -8.48 14.87
CA GLY A 128 -6.21 -8.79 16.17
C GLY A 128 -5.23 -9.23 17.26
N ASP A 129 -3.93 -8.92 17.14
CA ASP A 129 -2.95 -9.22 18.19
C ASP A 129 -2.85 -8.15 19.29
N GLY A 130 -3.45 -6.98 19.07
CA GLY A 130 -3.48 -5.85 20.01
C GLY A 130 -2.37 -4.81 19.83
N ALA A 131 -1.52 -4.93 18.81
CA ALA A 131 -0.64 -3.85 18.34
C ALA A 131 -1.42 -2.77 17.56
N THR A 132 -0.76 -1.67 17.21
CA THR A 132 -1.28 -0.73 16.20
C THR A 132 -0.51 -0.91 14.89
N ASP A 133 -1.16 -1.45 13.86
CA ASP A 133 -0.59 -1.53 12.52
C ASP A 133 -0.82 -0.24 11.72
N ILE A 134 -0.11 -0.12 10.60
CA ILE A 134 -0.11 1.05 9.73
C ILE A 134 -0.72 0.68 8.37
N PHE A 135 -1.78 1.38 7.96
CA PHE A 135 -2.43 1.26 6.65
C PHE A 135 -2.20 2.53 5.81
N ILE A 136 -1.60 2.41 4.63
CA ILE A 136 -1.30 3.52 3.71
C ILE A 136 -2.06 3.32 2.40
N VAL A 137 -2.82 4.34 1.98
CA VAL A 137 -3.42 4.42 0.64
C VAL A 137 -2.49 5.17 -0.31
N ILE A 138 -2.06 4.48 -1.36
CA ILE A 138 -1.13 4.98 -2.38
C ILE A 138 -1.96 5.26 -3.65
N PRO A 139 -2.07 6.51 -4.12
CA PRO A 139 -2.81 6.80 -5.34
C PRO A 139 -2.00 6.39 -6.58
N GLY A 140 -2.64 6.33 -7.74
CA GLY A 140 -2.02 6.03 -9.04
C GLY A 140 -2.89 6.51 -10.20
N TYR A 141 -2.33 6.59 -11.41
CA TYR A 141 -3.03 7.06 -12.61
C TYR A 141 -3.18 5.99 -13.70
N GLY A 142 -4.41 5.83 -14.19
CA GLY A 142 -4.77 5.06 -15.38
C GLY A 142 -5.28 5.96 -16.52
N ALA A 143 -5.59 5.36 -17.67
CA ALA A 143 -5.89 6.10 -18.92
C ALA A 143 -7.16 6.99 -18.88
N SER A 144 -8.03 6.82 -17.88
CA SER A 144 -9.21 7.68 -17.65
C SER A 144 -9.56 7.84 -16.17
N PHE A 145 -8.75 7.31 -15.26
CA PHE A 145 -9.15 6.98 -13.89
C PHE A 145 -8.00 7.16 -12.90
N ASN A 146 -8.31 7.66 -11.71
CA ASN A 146 -7.43 7.61 -10.55
C ASN A 146 -7.64 6.27 -9.85
N TYR A 147 -6.58 5.61 -9.43
CA TYR A 147 -6.68 4.41 -8.60
C TYR A 147 -6.00 4.51 -7.26
N SER A 148 -6.35 3.60 -6.37
CA SER A 148 -5.78 3.48 -5.03
C SER A 148 -5.31 2.04 -4.80
N ASN A 149 -4.00 1.92 -4.59
CA ASN A 149 -3.34 0.74 -4.03
C ASN A 149 -3.26 0.89 -2.50
N TYR A 150 -2.96 -0.18 -1.77
CA TYR A 150 -2.59 -0.08 -0.35
C TYR A 150 -1.28 -0.76 0.00
N PHE A 151 -0.71 -0.29 1.09
CA PHE A 151 0.39 -0.92 1.82
C PHE A 151 -0.03 -1.05 3.28
N ILE A 152 0.23 -2.21 3.89
CA ILE A 152 0.12 -2.42 5.33
C ILE A 152 1.47 -2.80 5.92
N TYR A 153 1.73 -2.39 7.17
CA TYR A 153 2.93 -2.78 7.92
C TYR A 153 2.64 -2.95 9.41
N SER A 154 3.13 -4.04 10.00
CA SER A 154 3.05 -4.34 11.42
C SER A 154 4.38 -4.08 12.11
N TYR A 155 4.37 -3.21 13.13
CA TYR A 155 5.60 -2.84 13.85
C TYR A 155 6.11 -3.97 14.76
N ILE A 156 5.25 -4.69 15.49
CA ILE A 156 5.70 -5.82 16.33
C ILE A 156 6.33 -6.92 15.47
N LYS A 157 5.70 -7.24 14.33
CA LYS A 157 6.08 -8.39 13.49
C LYS A 157 7.18 -8.07 12.45
N ASP A 158 7.43 -6.78 12.17
CA ASP A 158 8.37 -6.27 11.16
C ASP A 158 8.11 -6.79 9.73
N ILE A 159 6.82 -6.91 9.38
CA ILE A 159 6.36 -7.43 8.09
C ILE A 159 5.37 -6.47 7.44
N SER A 160 5.37 -6.46 6.11
CA SER A 160 4.51 -5.60 5.28
C SER A 160 3.88 -6.38 4.13
N HIS A 161 2.67 -6.01 3.75
CA HIS A 161 2.02 -6.48 2.53
C HIS A 161 1.63 -5.29 1.65
N SER A 162 2.03 -5.32 0.38
CA SER A 162 1.65 -4.33 -0.64
C SER A 162 0.62 -4.93 -1.59
N PHE A 163 -0.53 -4.28 -1.73
CA PHE A 163 -1.50 -4.63 -2.76
C PHE A 163 -1.33 -3.72 -3.98
N SER A 164 -0.83 -4.29 -5.07
CA SER A 164 -0.66 -3.63 -6.37
C SER A 164 -1.18 -4.53 -7.49
N SER A 165 -2.51 -4.57 -7.64
CA SER A 165 -3.24 -5.28 -8.72
C SER A 165 -2.64 -6.64 -9.07
N ASP A 166 -2.61 -7.55 -8.10
CA ASP A 166 -1.94 -8.83 -8.25
C ASP A 166 -2.74 -9.83 -9.12
N ASN A 167 -2.09 -10.94 -9.50
CA ASN A 167 -2.77 -11.98 -10.30
C ASN A 167 -3.95 -12.61 -9.55
N THR A 168 -3.93 -12.63 -8.21
CA THR A 168 -5.02 -13.19 -7.40
C THR A 168 -6.29 -12.36 -7.51
N LEU A 169 -6.20 -11.02 -7.50
CA LEU A 169 -7.35 -10.17 -7.79
C LEU A 169 -7.85 -10.38 -9.23
N ALA A 170 -6.94 -10.45 -10.21
CA ALA A 170 -7.31 -10.66 -11.61
C ALA A 170 -8.06 -11.99 -11.81
N ASP A 171 -7.56 -13.10 -11.25
CA ASP A 171 -8.21 -14.41 -11.32
C ASP A 171 -9.55 -14.44 -10.54
N PHE A 172 -9.64 -13.73 -9.41
CA PHE A 172 -10.90 -13.56 -8.69
C PHE A 172 -11.93 -12.77 -9.52
N ILE A 173 -11.52 -11.70 -10.20
CA ILE A 173 -12.37 -10.92 -11.11
C ILE A 173 -12.83 -11.77 -12.30
N ASN A 174 -11.93 -12.55 -12.89
CA ASN A 174 -12.23 -13.49 -13.97
C ASN A 174 -13.21 -14.62 -13.55
N SER A 175 -13.52 -14.77 -12.26
CA SER A 175 -14.51 -15.73 -11.75
C SER A 175 -15.95 -15.19 -11.68
N PHE A 176 -16.17 -13.92 -12.03
CA PHE A 176 -17.50 -13.35 -12.25
C PHE A 176 -17.97 -13.53 -13.70
N GLU A 177 -19.23 -13.91 -13.86
CA GLU A 177 -19.92 -14.00 -15.14
C GLU A 177 -21.17 -13.10 -15.12
N PHE A 178 -21.46 -12.45 -16.24
CA PHE A 178 -22.65 -11.61 -16.45
C PHE A 178 -23.60 -12.28 -17.43
N SER A 179 -24.90 -12.28 -17.13
CA SER A 179 -25.89 -13.01 -17.92
C SER A 179 -27.28 -12.39 -17.88
N TYR A 180 -28.05 -12.57 -18.96
CA TYR A 180 -29.46 -12.20 -19.04
C TYR A 180 -30.32 -13.47 -19.01
N THR A 181 -30.63 -13.95 -17.80
CA THR A 181 -31.33 -15.25 -17.61
C THR A 181 -32.75 -15.13 -17.07
N ARG A 182 -33.09 -14.02 -16.38
CA ARG A 182 -34.37 -13.84 -15.69
C ARG A 182 -35.43 -13.06 -16.47
N GLY A 183 -35.03 -12.36 -17.54
CA GLY A 183 -35.90 -11.52 -18.35
C GLY A 183 -36.04 -10.08 -17.81
N GLY A 184 -36.57 -9.18 -18.64
CA GLY A 184 -36.76 -7.77 -18.29
C GLY A 184 -35.49 -6.94 -18.41
N SER A 185 -35.23 -6.11 -17.39
CA SER A 185 -34.11 -5.16 -17.25
C SER A 185 -32.98 -5.66 -16.34
N LEU A 186 -33.05 -6.92 -15.89
CA LEU A 186 -32.13 -7.49 -14.89
C LEU A 186 -30.90 -8.16 -15.51
N LEU A 187 -29.72 -7.64 -15.18
CA LEU A 187 -28.43 -8.26 -15.47
C LEU A 187 -28.01 -9.12 -14.28
N THR A 188 -28.07 -10.45 -14.43
CA THR A 188 -27.65 -11.38 -13.39
C THR A 188 -26.13 -11.49 -13.38
N VAL A 189 -25.50 -11.05 -12.29
CA VAL A 189 -24.10 -11.33 -11.97
C VAL A 189 -24.00 -12.63 -11.16
N THR A 190 -23.05 -13.49 -11.50
CA THR A 190 -22.79 -14.75 -10.80
C THR A 190 -21.31 -14.92 -10.52
N ASN A 191 -20.97 -15.55 -9.40
CA ASN A 191 -19.62 -16.06 -9.13
C ASN A 191 -19.71 -17.54 -8.77
N GLN A 192 -19.26 -18.41 -9.68
CA GLN A 192 -19.42 -19.87 -9.52
C GLN A 192 -18.60 -20.42 -8.36
N THR A 193 -17.42 -19.85 -8.10
CA THR A 193 -16.49 -20.28 -7.02
C THR A 193 -17.13 -20.21 -5.65
N TYR A 194 -17.96 -19.21 -5.41
CA TYR A 194 -18.67 -18.98 -4.14
C TYR A 194 -20.16 -19.34 -4.20
N GLY A 195 -20.63 -19.95 -5.29
CA GLY A 195 -22.05 -20.31 -5.50
C GLY A 195 -23.01 -19.11 -5.51
N PHE A 196 -22.49 -17.91 -5.81
CA PHE A 196 -23.17 -16.64 -5.61
C PHE A 196 -23.90 -16.14 -6.87
N SER A 197 -25.03 -15.47 -6.67
CA SER A 197 -25.80 -14.77 -7.71
C SER A 197 -26.53 -13.56 -7.14
N ALA A 198 -26.51 -12.45 -7.87
CA ALA A 198 -27.35 -11.27 -7.66
C ALA A 198 -27.83 -10.72 -9.01
N ASP A 199 -28.83 -9.85 -9.00
CA ASP A 199 -29.30 -9.12 -10.19
C ASP A 199 -29.04 -7.62 -10.02
N ILE A 200 -28.60 -6.96 -11.09
CA ILE A 200 -28.42 -5.50 -11.20
C ILE A 200 -29.48 -4.95 -12.16
N LEU A 201 -30.09 -3.81 -11.85
CA LEU A 201 -31.09 -3.17 -12.70
C LEU A 201 -30.44 -2.28 -13.77
N ILE A 202 -30.74 -2.56 -15.04
CA ILE A 202 -30.33 -1.73 -16.17
C ILE A 202 -31.49 -0.82 -16.58
N GLU A 203 -31.53 0.39 -16.00
CA GLU A 203 -32.62 1.36 -16.25
C GLU A 203 -32.77 1.73 -17.73
N GLU A 204 -31.64 1.84 -18.46
CA GLU A 204 -31.63 2.09 -19.92
C GLU A 204 -32.45 1.07 -20.72
N ALA A 205 -32.67 -0.15 -20.19
CA ALA A 205 -33.43 -1.20 -20.84
C ALA A 205 -34.94 -1.12 -20.54
N GLU A 206 -35.39 -0.40 -19.50
CA GLU A 206 -36.81 -0.27 -19.17
C GLU A 206 -37.57 0.66 -20.11
N GLU A 207 -36.90 1.68 -20.66
CA GLU A 207 -37.51 2.67 -21.57
C GLU A 207 -37.58 2.20 -23.04
N GLN A 208 -37.15 0.96 -23.34
CA GLN A 208 -36.88 0.50 -24.72
C GLN A 208 -37.96 -0.48 -25.24
N GLU A 209 -38.28 -0.39 -26.53
CA GLU A 209 -39.23 -1.32 -27.18
C GLU A 209 -38.66 -2.75 -27.36
N ALA A 210 -37.35 -2.95 -27.19
CA ALA A 210 -36.65 -4.22 -27.44
C ALA A 210 -35.57 -4.56 -26.38
N PRO A 211 -35.93 -4.71 -25.09
CA PRO A 211 -34.97 -4.92 -24.00
C PRO A 211 -34.07 -6.14 -24.19
N GLU A 212 -34.56 -7.23 -24.80
CA GLU A 212 -33.74 -8.45 -24.96
C GLU A 212 -32.50 -8.28 -25.84
N GLU A 213 -32.44 -7.28 -26.72
CA GLU A 213 -31.24 -7.04 -27.54
C GLU A 213 -30.20 -6.27 -26.73
N ILE A 214 -30.64 -5.23 -26.01
CA ILE A 214 -29.80 -4.40 -25.15
C ILE A 214 -29.25 -5.24 -23.98
N MET A 215 -30.08 -6.03 -23.30
CA MET A 215 -29.63 -6.91 -22.23
C MET A 215 -28.66 -8.01 -22.70
N ARG A 216 -28.71 -8.40 -23.97
CA ARG A 216 -27.67 -9.25 -24.58
C ARG A 216 -26.37 -8.49 -24.82
N GLN A 217 -26.43 -7.23 -25.24
CA GLN A 217 -25.25 -6.37 -25.36
C GLN A 217 -24.60 -6.13 -23.99
N TYR A 218 -25.38 -5.89 -22.93
CA TYR A 218 -24.88 -5.85 -21.56
C TYR A 218 -24.26 -7.20 -21.12
N ALA A 219 -24.92 -8.33 -21.32
CA ALA A 219 -24.39 -9.64 -20.91
C ALA A 219 -23.05 -10.02 -21.58
N TYR A 220 -22.77 -9.55 -22.79
CA TYR A 220 -21.49 -9.79 -23.48
C TYR A 220 -20.48 -8.62 -23.40
N GLY A 221 -20.94 -7.43 -23.05
CA GLY A 221 -20.18 -6.19 -23.06
C GLY A 221 -19.89 -5.59 -21.69
N THR A 222 -20.39 -6.20 -20.60
CA THR A 222 -20.06 -5.80 -19.23
C THR A 222 -18.70 -6.35 -18.82
N TRP A 223 -17.88 -5.53 -18.15
CA TRP A 223 -16.63 -5.98 -17.53
C TRP A 223 -16.44 -5.37 -16.13
N ILE A 224 -15.51 -5.95 -15.38
CA ILE A 224 -14.99 -5.40 -14.12
C ILE A 224 -13.57 -4.94 -14.40
N ASP A 225 -13.19 -3.76 -13.93
CA ASP A 225 -11.79 -3.30 -14.00
C ASP A 225 -11.05 -3.67 -12.70
N PRO A 226 -9.90 -4.37 -12.72
CA PRO A 226 -9.08 -4.63 -11.52
C PRO A 226 -8.49 -3.37 -10.88
N VAL A 227 -8.59 -2.24 -11.58
CA VAL A 227 -8.14 -0.93 -11.12
C VAL A 227 -9.25 -0.30 -10.24
N SER A 228 -9.03 -0.24 -8.93
CA SER A 228 -9.95 0.39 -7.96
C SER A 228 -10.09 1.89 -8.26
N VAL A 229 -11.22 2.34 -8.83
CA VAL A 229 -11.39 3.72 -9.30
C VAL A 229 -11.98 4.65 -8.23
N ASP A 230 -11.34 5.81 -8.03
CA ASP A 230 -11.89 6.93 -7.27
C ASP A 230 -13.01 7.65 -8.06
N ILE A 231 -14.26 7.22 -7.87
CA ILE A 231 -15.46 7.79 -8.51
C ILE A 231 -16.29 8.62 -7.53
N SER A 232 -16.27 8.25 -6.24
CA SER A 232 -16.94 8.94 -5.13
C SER A 232 -16.27 8.55 -3.81
N GLU A 233 -16.41 9.34 -2.75
CA GLU A 233 -15.86 9.00 -1.41
C GLU A 233 -16.32 7.61 -0.92
N ASP A 234 -17.57 7.24 -1.22
CA ASP A 234 -18.15 5.94 -0.87
C ASP A 234 -17.62 4.78 -1.75
N SER A 235 -17.03 5.10 -2.91
CA SER A 235 -16.38 4.19 -3.88
C SER A 235 -14.85 4.27 -3.77
N ARG A 236 -14.31 4.33 -2.55
CA ARG A 236 -12.86 4.34 -2.32
C ARG A 236 -12.36 3.10 -1.60
N LEU A 237 -11.11 2.76 -1.87
CA LEU A 237 -10.30 1.89 -1.02
C LEU A 237 -10.19 2.53 0.37
N ALA A 238 -10.70 1.85 1.39
CA ALA A 238 -10.84 2.40 2.73
C ALA A 238 -10.74 1.32 3.81
N LEU A 239 -10.28 1.71 5.00
CA LEU A 239 -10.40 0.89 6.19
C LEU A 239 -11.80 1.09 6.81
N VAL A 240 -12.57 0.02 6.95
CA VAL A 240 -13.92 0.06 7.54
C VAL A 240 -13.98 -0.76 8.82
N LYS A 241 -14.49 -0.16 9.90
CA LYS A 241 -14.57 -0.80 11.21
C LYS A 241 -15.90 -1.52 11.38
N ASN A 242 -15.92 -2.83 11.13
CA ASN A 242 -17.05 -3.68 11.52
C ASN A 242 -16.98 -3.97 13.03
N ARG A 243 -18.07 -4.42 13.66
CA ARG A 243 -18.25 -4.41 15.13
C ARG A 243 -17.30 -5.30 15.96
N SER A 244 -16.34 -5.97 15.32
CA SER A 244 -15.39 -6.90 15.94
C SER A 244 -13.98 -6.87 15.35
N ALA A 245 -13.75 -6.16 14.24
CA ALA A 245 -12.48 -6.15 13.50
C ALA A 245 -12.50 -5.03 12.44
N ALA A 246 -11.32 -4.55 12.07
CA ALA A 246 -11.13 -3.77 10.86
C ALA A 246 -11.25 -4.65 9.60
N GLU A 247 -11.76 -4.08 8.51
CA GLU A 247 -11.82 -4.71 7.19
C GLU A 247 -11.32 -3.71 6.15
N ILE A 248 -10.49 -4.13 5.18
CA ILE A 248 -10.13 -3.30 4.03
C ILE A 248 -11.25 -3.46 2.99
N LYS A 249 -12.04 -2.40 2.75
CA LYS A 249 -12.93 -2.30 1.58
C LYS A 249 -12.10 -2.02 0.34
N LEU A 250 -12.15 -2.91 -0.64
CA LEU A 250 -11.64 -2.73 -1.99
C LEU A 250 -12.84 -2.72 -2.97
N PRO A 251 -13.28 -1.54 -3.46
CA PRO A 251 -14.33 -1.45 -4.47
C PRO A 251 -13.79 -1.78 -5.86
N LEU A 252 -14.53 -2.58 -6.62
CA LEU A 252 -14.27 -2.86 -8.03
C LEU A 252 -15.44 -2.36 -8.89
N PRO A 253 -15.23 -1.43 -9.83
CA PRO A 253 -16.30 -0.90 -10.67
C PRO A 253 -16.72 -1.92 -11.73
N VAL A 254 -18.04 -2.06 -11.92
CA VAL A 254 -18.65 -2.81 -13.01
C VAL A 254 -19.07 -1.83 -14.10
N PHE A 255 -18.47 -1.94 -15.28
CA PHE A 255 -18.78 -1.11 -16.44
C PHE A 255 -19.69 -1.86 -17.40
N GLY A 256 -20.75 -1.17 -17.85
CA GLY A 256 -21.63 -1.61 -18.93
C GLY A 256 -21.00 -1.38 -20.30
N MET A 257 -21.82 -1.01 -21.30
CA MET A 257 -21.40 -0.93 -22.71
C MET A 257 -20.36 0.18 -23.04
N ALA A 258 -19.91 0.97 -22.07
CA ALA A 258 -18.92 2.03 -22.23
C ALA A 258 -18.16 2.32 -20.93
N THR A 259 -16.90 2.78 -21.02
CA THR A 259 -16.04 3.10 -19.86
C THR A 259 -16.60 4.20 -18.96
N VAL A 260 -17.50 5.05 -19.45
CA VAL A 260 -18.16 6.09 -18.65
C VAL A 260 -19.49 5.63 -18.04
N ASN A 261 -19.94 4.42 -18.36
CA ASN A 261 -21.19 3.83 -17.88
C ASN A 261 -20.87 2.75 -16.84
N MET A 262 -20.59 3.18 -15.61
CA MET A 262 -20.50 2.27 -14.46
C MET A 262 -21.92 1.95 -13.97
N ILE A 263 -22.28 0.66 -13.95
CA ILE A 263 -23.62 0.16 -13.63
C ILE A 263 -23.73 -0.45 -12.23
N ALA A 264 -22.61 -0.86 -11.63
CA ALA A 264 -22.55 -1.42 -10.29
C ALA A 264 -21.14 -1.33 -9.70
N GLU A 265 -21.01 -1.66 -8.42
CA GLU A 265 -19.75 -1.81 -7.68
C GLU A 265 -19.74 -3.16 -6.96
N ILE A 266 -18.62 -3.88 -7.04
CA ILE A 266 -18.36 -5.11 -6.30
C ILE A 266 -17.43 -4.76 -5.15
N ASP A 267 -17.98 -4.68 -3.95
CA ASP A 267 -17.24 -4.38 -2.74
C ASP A 267 -16.64 -5.65 -2.14
N LEU A 268 -15.32 -5.73 -2.13
CA LEU A 268 -14.58 -6.82 -1.48
C LEU A 268 -14.08 -6.36 -0.12
N PHE A 269 -14.31 -7.18 0.91
CA PHE A 269 -13.87 -6.88 2.26
C PHE A 269 -12.88 -7.94 2.75
N TYR A 270 -11.62 -7.51 2.87
CA TYR A 270 -10.52 -8.33 3.37
C TYR A 270 -10.31 -8.07 4.86
N ARG A 271 -9.91 -9.09 5.62
CA ARG A 271 -9.29 -8.91 6.94
C ARG A 271 -7.90 -9.50 6.90
N ILE A 272 -6.98 -8.89 7.64
CA ILE A 272 -5.62 -9.41 7.75
C ILE A 272 -5.65 -10.62 8.69
N ASP A 273 -4.85 -11.63 8.38
CA ASP A 273 -4.70 -12.83 9.21
C ASP A 273 -3.45 -12.76 10.10
N SER A 274 -3.24 -13.76 10.96
CA SER A 274 -2.10 -13.82 11.88
C SER A 274 -0.73 -13.91 11.20
N ASN A 275 -0.66 -14.17 9.88
CA ASN A 275 0.56 -14.15 9.07
C ASN A 275 0.79 -12.77 8.40
N PHE A 276 -0.12 -11.82 8.64
CA PHE A 276 -0.22 -10.51 8.00
C PHE A 276 -0.63 -10.54 6.52
N GLU A 277 -1.34 -11.59 6.09
CA GLU A 277 -1.85 -11.72 4.72
C GLU A 277 -3.33 -11.26 4.60
N PRO A 278 -3.72 -10.47 3.57
CA PRO A 278 -5.11 -10.08 3.37
C PRO A 278 -6.00 -11.24 2.90
N VAL A 279 -6.95 -11.67 3.74
CA VAL A 279 -7.89 -12.76 3.41
C VAL A 279 -9.30 -12.21 3.21
N LEU A 280 -9.88 -12.43 2.03
CA LEU A 280 -11.27 -12.07 1.70
C LEU A 280 -12.25 -12.73 2.69
N LYS A 281 -13.14 -11.92 3.30
CA LYS A 281 -14.16 -12.40 4.25
C LYS A 281 -15.59 -12.22 3.76
N ARG A 282 -15.88 -11.20 2.94
CA ARG A 282 -17.20 -11.01 2.31
C ARG A 282 -17.09 -10.19 1.03
N CYS A 283 -18.10 -10.35 0.18
CA CYS A 283 -18.27 -9.63 -1.08
C CYS A 283 -19.70 -9.11 -1.14
N GLU A 284 -19.90 -7.87 -1.60
CA GLU A 284 -21.21 -7.23 -1.73
C GLU A 284 -21.38 -6.63 -3.14
N ILE A 285 -22.57 -6.75 -3.72
CA ILE A 285 -22.92 -6.12 -5.01
C ILE A 285 -23.77 -4.89 -4.72
N ILE A 286 -23.31 -3.74 -5.19
CA ILE A 286 -23.98 -2.45 -5.07
C ILE A 286 -24.49 -2.04 -6.46
N ASP A 287 -25.80 -1.94 -6.58
CA ASP A 287 -26.55 -1.44 -7.75
C ASP A 287 -26.71 0.09 -7.63
N PHE A 288 -26.78 0.78 -8.77
CA PHE A 288 -26.88 2.25 -8.87
C PHE A 288 -28.23 2.77 -9.39
N ALA A 289 -29.25 1.91 -9.40
CA ALA A 289 -30.64 2.25 -9.71
C ALA A 289 -31.15 3.52 -8.96
N GLY A 290 -31.89 4.36 -9.68
CA GLY A 290 -32.53 5.58 -9.17
C GLY A 290 -31.56 6.72 -8.81
N GLY A 291 -30.25 6.53 -8.97
CA GLY A 291 -29.22 7.42 -8.42
C GLY A 291 -28.92 7.19 -6.93
N ASP A 292 -29.51 6.16 -6.32
CA ASP A 292 -29.16 5.66 -4.99
C ASP A 292 -28.14 4.51 -5.10
N LYS A 293 -27.42 4.21 -4.00
CA LYS A 293 -26.58 3.01 -3.90
C LYS A 293 -27.35 1.90 -3.15
N ILE A 294 -27.74 0.84 -3.84
CA ILE A 294 -28.58 -0.24 -3.29
C ILE A 294 -27.80 -1.55 -3.24
N LYS A 295 -27.72 -2.19 -2.07
CA LYS A 295 -27.12 -3.51 -1.94
C LYS A 295 -28.01 -4.59 -2.58
N ALA A 296 -27.66 -5.02 -3.79
CA ALA A 296 -28.35 -6.06 -4.56
C ALA A 296 -28.08 -7.49 -4.05
N GLY A 297 -26.90 -7.73 -3.45
CA GLY A 297 -26.56 -9.04 -2.90
C GLY A 297 -25.25 -9.06 -2.11
N SER A 298 -24.95 -10.20 -1.50
CA SER A 298 -23.65 -10.48 -0.87
C SER A 298 -23.45 -11.96 -0.59
N PHE A 299 -22.18 -12.37 -0.44
CA PHE A 299 -21.79 -13.61 0.23
C PHE A 299 -20.73 -13.35 1.29
N GLU A 300 -20.69 -14.21 2.30
CA GLU A 300 -19.58 -14.31 3.25
C GLU A 300 -18.73 -15.53 2.88
N VAL A 301 -17.41 -15.43 3.04
CA VAL A 301 -16.46 -16.51 2.82
C VAL A 301 -16.33 -17.26 4.14
N GLU A 302 -17.02 -18.40 4.27
CA GLU A 302 -16.79 -19.32 5.38
C GLU A 302 -15.32 -19.78 5.34
N THR A 303 -14.54 -19.43 6.38
CA THR A 303 -13.18 -19.94 6.54
C THR A 303 -13.23 -21.44 6.83
N GLY A 304 -13.08 -22.25 5.79
CA GLY A 304 -13.14 -23.70 5.86
C GLY A 304 -12.11 -24.27 6.84
N GLY A 305 -12.59 -24.81 7.95
CA GLY A 305 -11.74 -25.52 8.92
C GLY A 305 -11.33 -26.89 8.38
N THR A 306 -10.04 -27.08 8.12
CA THR A 306 -9.40 -28.35 7.74
C THR A 306 -8.16 -28.60 8.60
#